data_AF-A0A0B1TMB6-F1
#
_entry.id   AF-A0A0B1TMB6-F1
#
_cell.length_a   1.000
_cell.length_b   1.000
_cell.length_c   1.000
_cell.angle_alpha   90.00
_cell.angle_beta   90.00
_cell.angle_gamma   90.00
#
_symmetry.space_group_name_H-M   'P 1'
#
loop_
_entity.id
_entity.type
_entity.pdbx_description
1 polymer ?
#
loop_
_entity_poly.entity_id
_entity_poly.type
_entity_poly.pdbx_seq_one_letter_code
_entity_poly.pdbx_strand_id
1 'polypeptide(L)'
;METECITESLPLDLDETSNKDSYACCALFFLTVAVPFFWSPLPSRLFRLMTTFASAVLISMGRKHVAIFPSKRLLVFIGDMSYALYLFHWPIYVVVKYHFPDNPLGFSGPFFGVFVSLSTARLAYEYYETTYLRWSPPTIALLIVCLLGSSVILSLNRHSVEMEEMNSNLINYTEINVKDAAWNLTLARLLVSHERQSHMWNEGCTYSNKFVNVTLAPRGFCSMKLSAEPKRYSRNNRAFKKKPGVTAAKRETTKNGSGVYDFLVLGNSFACNQGDLVYNAFNHFARKFDIFCLSACEVMTPTFRDACTFKLNYTHIVEELKPDVVFIICRSVSTTVAFDATKPITEDKWFKIQLEFLTILERMVKKVWI
;
A
#
# COMPACT_ATOMS: atom_id res chain seq x y z
N MET A 1 33.14 61.67 -25.52
CA MET A 1 32.66 61.32 -26.87
C MET A 1 31.19 61.04 -26.71
N GLU A 2 30.40 62.07 -27.00
CA GLU A 2 28.94 62.05 -26.97
C GLU A 2 28.42 61.01 -27.95
N THR A 3 27.33 60.33 -27.61
CA THR A 3 26.54 59.60 -28.61
C THR A 3 25.13 60.15 -28.52
N GLU A 4 24.76 60.89 -29.56
CA GLU A 4 23.47 61.55 -29.76
C GLU A 4 22.33 60.53 -29.78
N CYS A 5 21.22 60.88 -29.14
CA CYS A 5 19.96 60.17 -29.20
C CYS A 5 19.19 60.69 -30.43
N ILE A 6 19.19 59.93 -31.52
CA ILE A 6 18.35 60.24 -32.69
C ILE A 6 16.91 59.89 -32.34
N THR A 7 16.08 60.91 -32.15
CA THR A 7 14.61 60.78 -32.15
C THR A 7 14.13 60.57 -33.58
N GLU A 8 13.96 59.31 -33.98
CA GLU A 8 13.24 58.95 -35.20
C GLU A 8 11.79 58.61 -34.82
N SER A 9 10.84 59.40 -35.32
CA SER A 9 9.40 59.23 -35.09
C SER A 9 8.92 57.87 -35.63
N LEU A 10 8.46 56.99 -34.73
CA LEU A 10 7.92 55.67 -35.03
C LEU A 10 6.62 55.79 -35.87
N PRO A 11 6.42 54.99 -36.95
CA PRO A 11 5.18 55.01 -37.71
C PRO A 11 4.03 54.34 -36.94
N LEU A 12 2.84 54.97 -36.97
CA LEU A 12 1.60 54.55 -36.29
C LEU A 12 1.08 53.14 -36.66
N ASP A 13 1.54 52.53 -37.77
CA ASP A 13 1.07 51.22 -38.23
C ASP A 13 1.71 50.00 -37.52
N LEU A 14 2.85 50.18 -36.85
CA LEU A 14 3.50 49.10 -36.08
C LEU A 14 2.89 48.90 -34.68
N ASP A 15 2.19 49.90 -34.15
CA ASP A 15 1.58 49.83 -32.82
C ASP A 15 0.25 49.03 -32.86
N GLU A 16 -0.52 49.16 -33.94
CA GLU A 16 -1.82 48.48 -34.08
C GLU A 16 -1.68 46.96 -34.36
N THR A 17 -0.63 46.56 -35.08
CA THR A 17 -0.28 45.15 -35.35
C THR A 17 0.30 44.47 -34.11
N SER A 18 1.19 45.16 -33.37
CA SER A 18 1.71 44.73 -32.07
C SER A 18 0.59 44.47 -31.04
N ASN A 19 -0.43 45.34 -31.01
CA ASN A 19 -1.54 45.22 -30.07
C ASN A 19 -2.46 44.03 -30.40
N LYS A 20 -2.77 43.79 -31.69
CA LYS A 20 -3.56 42.62 -32.12
C LYS A 20 -2.86 41.29 -31.80
N ASP A 21 -1.56 41.22 -32.04
CA ASP A 21 -0.75 40.04 -31.71
C ASP A 21 -0.69 39.79 -30.19
N SER A 22 -0.67 40.86 -29.40
CA SER A 22 -0.72 40.81 -27.93
C SER A 22 -2.03 40.22 -27.39
N TYR A 23 -3.19 40.64 -27.92
CA TYR A 23 -4.49 40.09 -27.50
C TYR A 23 -4.64 38.61 -27.90
N ALA A 24 -4.14 38.22 -29.08
CA ALA A 24 -4.13 36.83 -29.52
C ALA A 24 -3.26 35.95 -28.60
N CYS A 25 -2.09 36.44 -28.18
CA CYS A 25 -1.24 35.76 -27.20
C CYS A 25 -1.95 35.59 -25.84
N CYS A 26 -2.65 36.62 -25.36
CA CYS A 26 -3.41 36.56 -24.11
C CYS A 26 -4.54 35.53 -24.19
N ALA A 27 -5.33 35.56 -25.26
CA ALA A 27 -6.42 34.62 -25.49
C ALA A 27 -5.90 33.17 -25.53
N LEU A 28 -4.77 32.94 -26.19
CA LEU A 28 -4.15 31.63 -26.25
C LEU A 28 -3.61 31.18 -24.88
N PHE A 29 -2.97 32.06 -24.11
CA PHE A 29 -2.55 31.73 -22.74
C PHE A 29 -3.72 31.30 -21.86
N PHE A 30 -4.80 32.09 -21.82
CA PHE A 30 -5.99 31.73 -21.05
C PHE A 30 -6.66 30.46 -21.57
N LEU A 31 -6.65 30.22 -22.89
CA LEU A 31 -7.15 28.97 -23.47
C LEU A 31 -6.31 27.77 -23.01
N THR A 32 -4.97 27.87 -23.03
CA THR A 32 -4.09 26.79 -22.57
C THR A 32 -4.22 26.50 -21.07
N VAL A 33 -4.43 27.54 -20.25
CA VAL A 33 -4.69 27.39 -18.81
C VAL A 33 -6.08 26.82 -18.56
N ALA A 34 -7.07 27.09 -19.41
CA ALA A 34 -8.43 26.58 -19.28
C ALA A 34 -8.58 25.11 -19.71
N VAL A 35 -7.74 24.62 -20.63
CA VAL A 35 -7.81 23.23 -21.15
C VAL A 35 -7.76 22.16 -20.05
N PRO A 36 -6.90 22.24 -19.01
CA PRO A 36 -6.92 21.33 -17.87
C PRO A 36 -8.19 21.35 -17.02
N PHE A 37 -8.95 22.44 -17.04
CA PHE A 37 -10.22 22.57 -16.31
C PHE A 37 -11.42 22.14 -17.14
N PHE A 38 -11.20 21.69 -18.39
CA PHE A 38 -12.25 21.16 -19.23
C PHE A 38 -12.75 19.84 -18.65
N TRP A 39 -14.02 19.83 -18.21
CA TRP A 39 -14.65 18.75 -17.45
C TRP A 39 -14.80 17.42 -18.22
N SER A 40 -14.46 17.38 -19.51
CA SER A 40 -14.59 16.17 -20.33
C SER A 40 -13.42 15.20 -20.10
N PRO A 41 -13.69 13.92 -19.79
CA PRO A 41 -12.64 12.91 -19.57
C PRO A 41 -11.97 12.53 -20.89
N LEU A 42 -11.00 13.32 -21.32
CA LEU A 42 -10.14 13.00 -22.47
C LEU A 42 -9.19 11.84 -22.12
N PRO A 43 -8.86 10.96 -23.08
CA PRO A 43 -7.86 9.91 -22.87
C PRO A 43 -6.52 10.50 -22.41
N SER A 44 -5.91 9.93 -21.36
CA SER A 44 -4.71 10.48 -20.71
C SER A 44 -3.49 10.65 -21.64
N ARG A 45 -3.42 9.90 -22.74
CA ARG A 45 -2.38 10.04 -23.77
C ARG A 45 -2.60 11.30 -24.61
N LEU A 46 -3.84 11.55 -25.03
CA LEU A 46 -4.19 12.71 -25.82
C LEU A 46 -4.02 14.00 -24.99
N PHE A 47 -4.46 13.98 -23.73
CA PHE A 47 -4.27 15.12 -22.84
C PHE A 47 -2.79 15.50 -22.68
N ARG A 48 -1.90 14.51 -22.48
CA ARG A 48 -0.45 14.73 -22.41
C ARG A 48 0.16 15.33 -23.68
N LEU A 49 -0.26 14.86 -24.85
CA LEU A 49 0.19 15.41 -26.12
C LEU A 49 -0.30 16.85 -26.30
N MET A 50 -1.56 17.11 -25.97
CA MET A 50 -2.17 18.44 -26.08
C MET A 50 -1.51 19.44 -25.12
N THR A 51 -1.27 19.08 -23.86
CA THR A 51 -0.60 19.97 -22.90
C THR A 51 0.85 20.22 -23.28
N THR A 52 1.58 19.21 -23.76
CA THR A 52 2.97 19.38 -24.22
C THR A 52 3.05 20.30 -25.44
N PHE A 53 2.17 20.11 -26.41
CA PHE A 53 2.08 20.97 -27.60
C PHE A 53 1.72 22.41 -27.21
N ALA A 54 0.73 22.59 -26.34
CA ALA A 54 0.35 23.89 -25.80
C ALA A 54 1.53 24.58 -25.09
N SER A 55 2.27 23.88 -24.23
CA SER A 55 3.47 24.41 -23.58
C SER A 55 4.55 24.81 -24.58
N ALA A 56 4.78 24.02 -25.63
CA ALA A 56 5.74 24.35 -26.68
C ALA A 56 5.36 25.62 -27.45
N VAL A 57 4.07 25.79 -27.77
CA VAL A 57 3.54 27.00 -28.41
C VAL A 57 3.71 28.22 -27.49
N LEU A 58 3.38 28.09 -26.20
CA LEU A 58 3.58 29.16 -25.20
C LEU A 58 5.04 29.61 -25.10
N ILE A 59 5.98 28.66 -25.02
CA ILE A 59 7.41 28.97 -24.95
C ILE A 59 7.89 29.64 -26.24
N SER A 60 7.46 29.14 -27.39
CA SER A 60 7.83 29.71 -28.70
C SER A 60 7.30 31.14 -28.88
N MET A 61 6.12 31.44 -28.35
CA MET A 61 5.51 32.78 -28.43
C MET A 61 6.11 33.73 -27.40
N GLY A 62 6.40 33.26 -26.19
CA GLY A 62 7.09 34.02 -25.15
C GLY A 62 8.46 34.54 -25.61
N ARG A 63 9.14 33.82 -26.52
CA ARG A 63 10.40 34.27 -27.14
C ARG A 63 10.24 35.47 -28.09
N LYS A 64 9.07 35.65 -28.70
CA LYS A 64 8.80 36.71 -29.70
C LYS A 64 8.17 37.96 -29.09
N HIS A 65 7.30 37.81 -28.09
CA HIS A 65 6.56 38.91 -27.46
C HIS A 65 6.92 39.06 -25.97
N VAL A 66 8.22 39.15 -25.67
CA VAL A 66 8.78 39.25 -24.31
C VAL A 66 8.20 40.43 -23.50
N ALA A 67 7.67 41.47 -24.16
CA ALA A 67 7.46 42.77 -23.52
C ALA A 67 6.11 42.99 -22.78
N ILE A 68 5.06 42.19 -22.99
CA ILE A 68 3.70 42.58 -22.49
C ILE A 68 3.14 41.66 -21.40
N PHE A 69 3.46 40.36 -21.39
CA PHE A 69 2.77 39.38 -20.54
C PHE A 69 3.54 38.90 -19.29
N PRO A 70 4.87 38.65 -19.31
CA PRO A 70 5.62 38.35 -18.09
C PRO A 70 5.72 39.54 -17.13
N SER A 71 5.29 40.74 -17.53
CA SER A 71 5.52 41.97 -16.77
C SER A 71 4.62 42.12 -15.53
N LYS A 72 3.64 41.23 -15.30
CA LYS A 72 2.82 41.25 -14.07
C LYS A 72 3.52 40.47 -12.96
N ARG A 73 3.94 41.21 -11.92
CA ARG A 73 4.66 40.73 -10.72
C ARG A 73 4.12 39.42 -10.13
N LEU A 74 2.81 39.16 -10.20
CA LEU A 74 2.19 37.95 -9.65
C LEU A 74 2.49 36.68 -10.47
N LEU A 75 2.49 36.76 -11.80
CA LEU A 75 2.68 35.59 -12.66
C LEU A 75 4.14 35.13 -12.61
N VAL A 76 5.08 36.08 -12.61
CA VAL A 76 6.51 35.82 -12.39
C VAL A 76 6.73 35.23 -10.99
N PHE A 77 6.10 35.81 -9.96
CA PHE A 77 6.20 35.29 -8.60
C PHE A 77 5.75 33.82 -8.47
N ILE A 78 4.63 33.45 -9.10
CA ILE A 78 4.16 32.05 -9.10
C ILE A 78 5.08 31.17 -9.95
N GLY A 79 5.55 31.67 -11.10
CA GLY A 79 6.48 30.98 -11.99
C GLY A 79 7.81 30.65 -11.31
N ASP A 80 8.39 31.61 -10.59
CA ASP A 80 9.67 31.48 -9.89
C ASP A 80 9.65 30.36 -8.85
N MET A 81 8.59 30.26 -8.05
CA MET A 81 8.45 29.18 -7.04
C MET A 81 7.77 27.91 -7.57
N SER A 82 7.46 27.83 -8.87
CA SER A 82 6.62 26.76 -9.43
C SER A 82 7.23 25.37 -9.29
N TYR A 83 8.56 25.27 -9.39
CA TYR A 83 9.28 24.00 -9.22
C TYR A 83 9.18 23.49 -7.77
N ALA A 84 9.45 24.36 -6.80
CA ALA A 84 9.27 24.02 -5.38
C ALA A 84 7.81 23.65 -5.07
N LEU A 85 6.84 24.39 -5.61
CA LEU A 85 5.42 24.10 -5.43
C LEU A 85 5.03 22.74 -5.99
N TYR A 86 5.51 22.39 -7.18
CA TYR A 86 5.32 21.06 -7.76
C TYR A 86 5.85 19.95 -6.84
N LEU A 87 7.00 20.14 -6.19
CA LEU A 87 7.59 19.14 -5.30
C LEU A 87 6.79 18.93 -4.00
N PHE A 88 6.33 20.02 -3.37
CA PHE A 88 5.72 19.95 -2.03
C PHE A 88 4.19 19.72 -2.04
N HIS A 89 3.47 20.17 -3.07
CA HIS A 89 2.00 20.12 -3.04
C HIS A 89 1.44 18.69 -2.95
N TRP A 90 2.08 17.71 -3.59
CA TRP A 90 1.59 16.32 -3.60
C TRP A 90 1.73 15.62 -2.24
N PRO A 91 2.91 15.60 -1.58
CA PRO A 91 3.03 15.10 -0.21
C PRO A 91 2.04 15.76 0.77
N ILE A 92 1.87 17.08 0.69
CA ILE A 92 0.95 17.83 1.56
C ILE A 92 -0.49 17.42 1.29
N TYR A 93 -0.89 17.28 0.02
CA TYR A 93 -2.22 16.80 -0.37
C TYR A 93 -2.52 15.41 0.23
N VAL A 94 -1.55 14.48 0.15
CA VAL A 94 -1.70 13.12 0.72
C VAL A 94 -1.90 13.18 2.23
N VAL A 95 -1.10 13.99 2.95
CA VAL A 95 -1.20 14.15 4.41
C VAL A 95 -2.54 14.76 4.80
N VAL A 96 -2.98 15.83 4.14
CA VAL A 96 -4.27 16.47 4.42
C VAL A 96 -5.43 15.50 4.16
N LYS A 97 -5.41 14.77 3.04
CA LYS A 97 -6.44 13.76 2.73
C LYS A 97 -6.50 12.65 3.77
N TYR A 98 -5.35 12.22 4.29
CA TYR A 98 -5.27 11.17 5.30
C TYR A 98 -5.86 11.61 6.65
N HIS A 99 -5.58 12.84 7.09
CA HIS A 99 -6.04 13.34 8.39
C HIS A 99 -7.47 13.91 8.38
N PHE A 100 -8.02 14.25 7.21
CA PHE A 100 -9.36 14.81 7.06
C PHE A 100 -10.21 14.00 6.06
N PRO A 101 -10.53 12.73 6.34
CA PRO A 101 -11.23 11.85 5.39
C PRO A 101 -12.70 12.25 5.14
N ASP A 102 -13.38 12.84 6.12
CA ASP A 102 -14.85 13.02 6.11
C ASP A 102 -15.32 14.40 5.59
N ASN A 103 -14.40 15.27 5.15
CA ASN A 103 -14.73 16.63 4.68
C ASN A 103 -14.24 16.89 3.24
N PRO A 104 -14.80 16.21 2.22
CA PRO A 104 -14.42 16.44 0.83
C PRO A 104 -14.77 17.86 0.33
N LEU A 105 -15.67 18.58 1.01
CA LEU A 105 -16.12 19.96 0.70
C LEU A 105 -15.99 20.93 1.90
N GLY A 106 -15.41 20.50 3.01
CA GLY A 106 -15.20 21.39 4.16
C GLY A 106 -14.18 22.47 3.81
N PHE A 107 -14.60 23.73 3.85
CA PHE A 107 -13.81 24.92 3.50
C PHE A 107 -12.45 25.06 4.24
N SER A 108 -12.14 24.24 5.23
CA SER A 108 -10.89 24.33 6.01
C SER A 108 -9.76 23.43 5.47
N GLY A 109 -10.03 22.19 5.09
CA GLY A 109 -8.98 21.20 4.77
C GLY A 109 -8.20 21.49 3.48
N PRO A 110 -8.86 21.57 2.31
CA PRO A 110 -8.19 21.83 1.04
C PRO A 110 -7.50 23.19 0.99
N PHE A 111 -8.13 24.24 1.55
CA PHE A 111 -7.54 25.58 1.61
C PHE A 111 -6.31 25.64 2.54
N PHE A 112 -6.36 24.92 3.66
CA PHE A 112 -5.19 24.74 4.53
C PHE A 112 -4.05 24.04 3.78
N GLY A 113 -4.35 22.96 3.05
CA GLY A 113 -3.36 22.26 2.21
C GLY A 113 -2.72 23.16 1.14
N VAL A 114 -3.53 23.98 0.46
CA VAL A 114 -3.04 24.97 -0.51
C VAL A 114 -2.13 26.01 0.17
N PHE A 115 -2.56 26.54 1.31
CA PHE A 115 -1.77 27.52 2.07
C PHE A 115 -0.42 26.95 2.53
N VAL A 116 -0.41 25.74 3.09
CA VAL A 116 0.81 25.06 3.52
C VAL A 116 1.72 24.75 2.32
N SER A 117 1.15 24.36 1.18
CA SER A 117 1.90 24.10 -0.05
C SER A 117 2.58 25.36 -0.59
N LEU A 118 1.84 26.48 -0.68
CA LEU A 118 2.39 27.77 -1.12
C LEU A 118 3.46 28.29 -0.15
N SER A 119 3.22 28.18 1.16
CA SER A 119 4.17 28.63 2.18
C SER A 119 5.46 27.81 2.13
N THR A 120 5.36 26.49 2.06
CA THR A 120 6.53 25.59 2.00
C THR A 120 7.31 25.79 0.69
N ALA A 121 6.60 25.94 -0.43
CA ALA A 121 7.22 26.26 -1.71
C ALA A 121 7.98 27.60 -1.68
N ARG A 122 7.38 28.64 -1.09
CA ARG A 122 8.00 29.95 -0.96
C ARG A 122 9.27 29.92 -0.11
N LEU A 123 9.24 29.21 1.02
CA LEU A 123 10.40 29.04 1.89
C LEU A 123 11.51 28.24 1.18
N ALA A 124 11.17 27.16 0.50
CA ALA A 124 12.14 26.38 -0.26
C ALA A 124 12.76 27.19 -1.40
N TYR A 125 11.94 27.96 -2.12
CA TYR A 125 12.44 28.86 -3.15
C TYR A 125 13.42 29.90 -2.57
N GLU A 126 13.03 30.58 -1.49
CA GLU A 126 13.84 31.64 -0.88
C GLU A 126 15.16 31.12 -0.33
N TYR A 127 15.10 30.12 0.54
CA TYR A 127 16.25 29.72 1.33
C TYR A 127 17.11 28.70 0.62
N TYR A 128 16.49 27.79 -0.14
CA TYR A 128 17.21 26.71 -0.80
C TYR A 128 17.49 27.03 -2.26
N GLU A 129 16.47 27.27 -3.09
CA GLU A 129 16.64 27.38 -4.54
C GLU A 129 17.50 28.59 -4.93
N THR A 130 17.19 29.80 -4.43
CA THR A 130 17.99 30.99 -4.78
C THR A 130 19.42 30.94 -4.25
N THR A 131 19.64 30.23 -3.14
CA THR A 131 20.97 30.02 -2.56
C THR A 131 21.75 28.97 -3.35
N TYR A 132 21.10 27.84 -3.67
CA TYR A 132 21.66 26.71 -4.42
C TYR A 132 22.11 27.13 -5.83
N LEU A 133 21.30 27.95 -6.52
CA LEU A 133 21.65 28.46 -7.85
C LEU A 133 22.90 29.36 -7.86
N ARG A 134 23.32 29.89 -6.71
CA ARG A 134 24.53 30.71 -6.55
C ARG A 134 25.77 29.90 -6.17
N TRP A 135 25.62 28.59 -5.88
CA TRP A 135 26.75 27.76 -5.47
C TRP A 135 27.68 27.42 -6.62
N SER A 136 28.97 27.25 -6.30
CA SER A 136 29.96 26.86 -7.29
C SER A 136 29.74 25.40 -7.75
N PRO A 137 30.05 25.05 -9.01
CA PRO A 137 29.93 23.68 -9.51
C PRO A 137 30.56 22.59 -8.62
N PRO A 138 31.76 22.75 -8.00
CA PRO A 138 32.31 21.72 -7.13
C PRO A 138 31.50 21.52 -5.84
N THR A 139 30.91 22.58 -5.28
CA THR A 139 30.02 22.49 -4.10
C THR A 139 28.77 21.67 -4.45
N ILE A 140 28.19 21.91 -5.62
CA ILE A 140 27.02 21.18 -6.11
C ILE A 140 27.37 19.70 -6.35
N ALA A 141 28.51 19.43 -6.99
CA ALA A 141 28.98 18.05 -7.22
C ALA A 141 29.18 17.30 -5.89
N LEU A 142 29.80 17.95 -4.90
CA LEU A 142 29.95 17.39 -3.56
C LEU A 142 28.59 17.08 -2.91
N LEU A 143 27.62 18.00 -2.98
CA LEU A 143 26.28 17.78 -2.47
C LEU A 143 25.62 16.56 -3.14
N ILE A 144 25.69 16.45 -4.47
CA ILE A 144 25.12 15.32 -5.22
C ILE A 144 25.77 14.01 -4.78
N VAL A 145 27.10 13.97 -4.66
CA VAL A 145 27.82 12.78 -4.18
C VAL A 145 27.42 12.42 -2.76
N CYS A 146 27.28 13.41 -1.86
CA CYS A 146 26.80 13.18 -0.50
C CYS A 146 25.35 12.67 -0.48
N LEU A 147 24.45 13.21 -1.31
CA LEU A 147 23.05 12.79 -1.38
C LEU A 147 22.92 11.37 -1.97
N LEU A 148 23.62 11.09 -3.07
CA LEU A 148 23.69 9.75 -3.66
C LEU A 148 24.34 8.76 -2.70
N GLY A 149 25.44 9.16 -2.06
CA GLY A 149 26.12 8.39 -1.03
C GLY A 149 25.20 8.09 0.14
N SER A 150 24.44 9.07 0.64
CA SER A 150 23.47 8.87 1.72
C SER A 150 22.31 7.97 1.29
N SER A 151 21.88 8.07 0.03
CA SER A 151 20.82 7.23 -0.53
C SER A 151 21.30 5.79 -0.73
N VAL A 152 22.55 5.60 -1.16
CA VAL A 152 23.23 4.29 -1.23
C VAL A 152 23.43 3.75 0.18
N ILE A 153 23.93 4.55 1.11
CA ILE A 153 24.09 4.16 2.52
C ILE A 153 22.74 3.81 3.12
N LEU A 154 21.64 4.52 2.83
CA LEU A 154 20.29 4.17 3.30
C LEU A 154 19.76 2.90 2.62
N SER A 155 20.11 2.69 1.35
CA SER A 155 19.77 1.49 0.59
C SER A 155 20.60 0.26 1.01
N LEU A 156 21.81 0.47 1.52
CA LEU A 156 22.72 -0.55 2.05
C LEU A 156 22.51 -0.78 3.56
N ASN A 157 22.16 0.27 4.31
CA ASN A 157 21.46 0.26 5.60
C ASN A 157 19.98 -0.07 5.41
N ARG A 158 19.65 -0.76 4.33
CA ARG A 158 18.74 -1.88 4.46
C ARG A 158 19.40 -2.87 5.42
N HIS A 159 19.34 -2.53 6.71
CA HIS A 159 19.30 -3.52 7.76
C HIS A 159 18.29 -4.55 7.27
N SER A 160 18.80 -5.67 6.77
CA SER A 160 18.11 -6.92 6.52
C SER A 160 16.57 -6.78 6.48
N VAL A 161 16.05 -6.17 5.41
CA VAL A 161 14.74 -6.55 4.83
C VAL A 161 14.98 -7.43 3.60
N GLU A 162 16.13 -8.08 3.51
CA GLU A 162 16.05 -9.53 3.45
C GLU A 162 15.62 -9.95 4.82
N MET A 163 14.47 -10.60 4.89
CA MET A 163 13.92 -11.17 6.10
C MET A 163 14.91 -12.23 6.57
N GLU A 164 16.01 -11.79 7.20
CA GLU A 164 16.72 -12.51 8.25
C GLU A 164 15.61 -13.18 8.99
N GLU A 165 15.58 -14.53 8.94
CA GLU A 165 14.60 -15.37 9.62
C GLU A 165 14.12 -14.58 10.82
N MET A 166 12.94 -13.95 10.71
CA MET A 166 12.48 -13.08 11.78
C MET A 166 12.22 -14.08 12.87
N ASN A 167 13.25 -14.27 13.68
CA ASN A 167 13.39 -15.41 14.54
C ASN A 167 12.14 -15.27 15.39
N SER A 168 11.23 -16.25 15.34
CA SER A 168 9.91 -16.15 15.97
C SER A 168 10.01 -15.68 17.44
N ASN A 169 11.19 -15.89 18.01
CA ASN A 169 11.73 -15.50 19.30
C ASN A 169 11.89 -13.98 19.54
N LEU A 170 11.90 -13.13 18.51
CA LEU A 170 12.01 -11.66 18.64
C LEU A 170 10.65 -10.98 18.76
N ILE A 171 9.57 -11.71 18.47
CA ILE A 171 8.22 -11.14 18.50
C ILE A 171 7.70 -11.21 19.93
N ASN A 172 7.46 -10.04 20.52
CA ASN A 172 6.80 -9.99 21.81
C ASN A 172 5.30 -10.26 21.63
N TYR A 173 4.90 -11.52 21.79
CA TYR A 173 3.51 -11.94 21.70
C TYR A 173 2.64 -11.46 22.88
N THR A 174 3.23 -10.92 23.96
CA THR A 174 2.46 -10.54 25.17
C THR A 174 1.63 -9.27 25.00
N GLU A 175 1.88 -8.47 23.97
CA GLU A 175 1.18 -7.19 23.70
C GLU A 175 0.12 -7.31 22.60
N ILE A 176 -0.25 -8.54 22.21
CA ILE A 176 -1.21 -8.76 21.12
C ILE A 176 -2.63 -8.39 21.55
N ASN A 177 -3.23 -7.46 20.81
CA ASN A 177 -4.63 -7.10 20.95
C ASN A 177 -5.49 -7.93 19.98
N VAL A 178 -6.29 -8.85 20.53
CA VAL A 178 -7.19 -9.72 19.75
C VAL A 178 -8.31 -8.93 19.01
N LYS A 179 -8.54 -7.65 19.36
CA LYS A 179 -9.58 -6.82 18.74
C LYS A 179 -9.08 -5.93 17.59
N ASP A 180 -7.76 -5.81 17.38
CA ASP A 180 -7.16 -4.89 16.40
C ASP A 180 -6.03 -5.53 15.58
N ALA A 181 -6.23 -5.69 14.25
CA ALA A 181 -5.24 -6.28 13.33
C ALA A 181 -4.20 -5.27 12.90
N ALA A 182 -4.54 -3.98 12.89
CA ALA A 182 -3.60 -2.96 12.49
C ALA A 182 -2.43 -2.89 13.48
N TRP A 183 -2.63 -3.40 14.70
CA TRP A 183 -1.68 -3.29 15.79
C TRP A 183 -0.40 -4.12 15.60
N ASN A 184 -0.45 -5.23 14.86
CA ASN A 184 0.73 -6.11 14.72
C ASN A 184 1.26 -6.18 13.28
N LEU A 185 1.72 -5.02 12.80
CA LEU A 185 2.51 -4.92 11.56
C LEU A 185 3.68 -5.92 11.55
N THR A 186 4.22 -6.27 12.72
CA THR A 186 5.29 -7.27 12.86
C THR A 186 4.80 -8.68 12.51
N LEU A 187 3.65 -9.13 13.02
CA LEU A 187 3.07 -10.44 12.68
C LEU A 187 2.68 -10.49 11.19
N ALA A 188 2.05 -9.43 10.66
CA ALA A 188 1.72 -9.35 9.25
C ALA A 188 2.99 -9.43 8.37
N ARG A 189 4.05 -8.69 8.72
CA ARG A 189 5.36 -8.79 8.07
C ARG A 189 5.95 -10.20 8.20
N LEU A 190 5.73 -10.89 9.32
CA LEU A 190 6.19 -12.28 9.54
C LEU A 190 5.51 -13.27 8.60
N LEU A 191 4.19 -13.15 8.46
CA LEU A 191 3.39 -13.99 7.59
C LEU A 191 3.82 -13.79 6.13
N VAL A 192 3.95 -12.54 5.69
CA VAL A 192 4.50 -12.21 4.36
C VAL A 192 5.92 -12.77 4.20
N SER A 193 6.70 -12.72 5.28
CA SER A 193 8.07 -13.22 5.32
C SER A 193 8.21 -14.71 5.07
N HIS A 194 7.30 -15.48 5.65
CA HIS A 194 7.30 -16.93 5.56
C HIS A 194 6.53 -17.43 4.33
N GLU A 195 6.04 -16.55 3.44
CA GLU A 195 5.38 -16.98 2.19
C GLU A 195 6.29 -17.82 1.29
N ARG A 196 7.60 -17.54 1.30
CA ARG A 196 8.59 -18.23 0.45
C ARG A 196 9.17 -19.49 1.09
N GLN A 197 8.92 -19.72 2.37
CA GLN A 197 9.38 -20.90 3.09
C GLN A 197 8.31 -22.00 3.03
N SER A 198 8.72 -23.27 2.97
CA SER A 198 7.79 -24.41 3.00
C SER A 198 7.90 -25.14 4.34
N HIS A 199 7.05 -24.74 5.28
CA HIS A 199 6.86 -25.31 6.60
C HIS A 199 5.37 -25.67 6.81
N MET A 200 4.89 -26.68 6.09
CA MET A 200 3.47 -27.09 6.21
C MET A 200 3.15 -27.85 7.51
N TRP A 201 4.17 -28.32 8.24
CA TRP A 201 3.98 -29.18 9.41
C TRP A 201 3.81 -28.36 10.68
N ASN A 202 2.64 -28.45 11.31
CA ASN A 202 2.37 -27.74 12.57
C ASN A 202 2.75 -28.63 13.76
N GLU A 203 3.83 -28.29 14.47
CA GLU A 203 4.27 -29.06 15.65
C GLU A 203 3.20 -29.04 16.77
N GLY A 204 2.91 -30.21 17.35
CA GLY A 204 1.89 -30.32 18.39
C GLY A 204 0.45 -30.36 17.87
N CYS A 205 0.25 -30.51 16.56
CA CYS A 205 -1.06 -30.60 15.95
C CYS A 205 -1.53 -32.05 15.77
N THR A 206 -2.78 -32.34 16.14
CA THR A 206 -3.40 -33.66 15.98
C THR A 206 -4.33 -33.64 14.76
N TYR A 207 -3.89 -34.29 13.68
CA TYR A 207 -4.65 -34.38 12.43
C TYR A 207 -5.78 -35.42 12.52
N SER A 208 -6.91 -35.13 11.88
CA SER A 208 -8.00 -36.10 11.73
C SER A 208 -8.63 -36.05 10.34
N ASN A 209 -9.49 -37.03 10.04
CA ASN A 209 -10.32 -37.08 8.83
C ASN A 209 -11.62 -36.27 8.97
N LYS A 210 -11.65 -35.28 9.86
CA LYS A 210 -12.83 -34.42 10.02
C LYS A 210 -12.95 -33.50 8.79
N PHE A 211 -14.17 -33.32 8.28
CA PHE A 211 -14.54 -32.55 7.08
C PHE A 211 -14.02 -33.09 5.74
N VAL A 212 -12.92 -33.84 5.74
CA VAL A 212 -12.43 -34.61 4.60
C VAL A 212 -12.26 -36.05 5.04
N ASN A 213 -13.02 -36.98 4.47
CA ASN A 213 -13.10 -38.41 4.85
C ASN A 213 -11.77 -39.21 4.77
N VAL A 214 -10.63 -38.53 4.68
CA VAL A 214 -9.26 -39.04 4.65
C VAL A 214 -8.39 -38.15 5.56
N THR A 215 -7.51 -38.74 6.37
CA THR A 215 -6.51 -37.98 7.14
C THR A 215 -5.34 -37.59 6.24
N LEU A 216 -5.06 -36.30 6.09
CA LEU A 216 -4.15 -35.77 5.06
C LEU A 216 -2.92 -35.03 5.61
N ALA A 217 -2.40 -35.42 6.78
CA ALA A 217 -1.27 -34.74 7.41
C ALA A 217 -0.10 -34.48 6.41
N PRO A 218 0.42 -33.25 6.29
CA PRO A 218 0.21 -32.10 7.16
C PRO A 218 -0.96 -31.15 6.78
N ARG A 219 -1.92 -31.62 5.96
CA ARG A 219 -3.09 -30.89 5.47
C ARG A 219 -4.39 -31.44 6.08
N GLY A 220 -5.49 -30.76 5.82
CA GLY A 220 -6.83 -31.11 6.32
C GLY A 220 -7.12 -30.44 7.66
N PHE A 221 -7.98 -31.08 8.46
CA PHE A 221 -8.33 -30.60 9.79
C PHE A 221 -7.31 -31.03 10.83
N CYS A 222 -6.88 -30.07 11.64
CA CYS A 222 -5.90 -30.29 12.68
C CYS A 222 -6.20 -29.47 13.93
N SER A 223 -6.21 -30.13 15.10
CA SER A 223 -6.40 -29.46 16.39
C SER A 223 -5.07 -29.32 17.12
N MET A 224 -4.70 -28.10 17.47
CA MET A 224 -3.44 -27.81 18.15
C MET A 224 -3.51 -28.17 19.63
N LYS A 225 -2.45 -28.78 20.16
CA LYS A 225 -2.31 -29.03 21.61
C LYS A 225 -2.09 -27.71 22.33
N LEU A 226 -2.94 -27.38 23.30
CA LEU A 226 -2.75 -26.22 24.17
C LEU A 226 -2.13 -26.66 25.50
N SER A 227 -1.19 -25.87 26.02
CA SER A 227 -0.63 -26.06 27.35
C SER A 227 -1.55 -25.38 28.36
N ALA A 228 -1.85 -26.04 29.48
CA ALA A 228 -2.61 -25.44 30.58
C ALA A 228 -1.80 -24.38 31.36
N GLU A 229 -0.49 -24.31 31.13
CA GLU A 229 0.41 -23.32 31.73
C GLU A 229 1.09 -22.46 30.66
N PRO A 230 1.25 -21.14 30.90
CA PRO A 230 2.00 -20.26 30.01
C PRO A 230 3.47 -20.69 30.02
N LYS A 231 3.95 -21.23 28.91
CA LYS A 231 5.36 -21.59 28.77
C LYS A 231 6.20 -20.32 28.82
N ARG A 232 7.04 -20.18 29.86
CA ARG A 232 8.23 -19.31 29.79
C ARG A 232 9.07 -19.78 28.61
N TYR A 233 9.15 -18.96 27.58
CA TYR A 233 9.93 -19.21 26.39
C TYR A 233 11.41 -19.44 26.78
N SER A 234 11.88 -20.69 26.69
CA SER A 234 13.26 -21.06 27.04
C SER A 234 14.17 -20.95 25.83
N ARG A 235 15.28 -20.23 26.02
CA ARG A 235 16.12 -19.57 25.01
C ARG A 235 17.02 -20.48 24.18
N ASN A 236 16.93 -21.81 24.30
CA ASN A 236 17.87 -22.73 23.66
C ASN A 236 17.14 -23.94 23.08
N ASN A 237 17.11 -24.05 21.75
CA ASN A 237 17.22 -25.35 21.06
C ASN A 237 17.55 -25.16 19.57
N ARG A 238 18.85 -25.03 19.28
CA ARG A 238 19.40 -25.54 18.02
C ARG A 238 19.42 -27.06 18.10
N ALA A 239 18.41 -27.70 17.57
CA ALA A 239 18.50 -29.12 17.23
C ALA A 239 17.57 -29.40 16.04
N PHE A 240 18.17 -29.48 14.85
CA PHE A 240 17.58 -30.17 13.70
C PHE A 240 17.23 -31.60 14.16
N LYS A 241 15.96 -31.84 14.49
CA LYS A 241 15.47 -33.18 14.86
C LYS A 241 14.83 -33.84 13.64
N LYS A 242 15.42 -34.98 13.26
CA LYS A 242 14.95 -35.93 12.25
C LYS A 242 13.45 -36.21 12.39
N LYS A 243 12.79 -36.39 11.23
CA LYS A 243 11.44 -36.96 11.07
C LYS A 243 11.25 -38.16 12.01
N PRO A 244 10.24 -38.18 12.90
CA PRO A 244 9.82 -39.39 13.56
C PRO A 244 9.14 -40.30 12.54
N GLY A 245 9.53 -41.57 12.52
CA GLY A 245 8.81 -42.61 11.79
C GLY A 245 7.37 -42.74 12.28
N VAL A 246 6.49 -43.15 11.38
CA VAL A 246 5.08 -43.40 11.63
C VAL A 246 4.93 -44.51 12.66
N THR A 247 4.78 -44.14 13.93
CA THR A 247 4.25 -45.02 14.98
C THR A 247 2.92 -44.45 15.46
N ALA A 248 1.91 -45.32 15.45
CA ALA A 248 0.51 -45.02 15.77
C ALA A 248 0.39 -44.16 17.03
N ALA A 249 -0.19 -42.97 16.86
CA ALA A 249 -0.43 -42.03 17.95
C ALA A 249 -1.44 -42.63 18.95
N LYS A 250 -0.98 -42.86 20.17
CA LYS A 250 -1.80 -43.13 21.35
C LYS A 250 -2.80 -41.99 21.49
N ARG A 251 -4.09 -42.30 21.70
CA ARG A 251 -5.20 -41.35 21.81
C ARG A 251 -5.01 -40.45 23.04
N GLU A 252 -4.23 -39.37 22.88
CA GLU A 252 -3.97 -38.37 23.91
C GLU A 252 -5.05 -37.30 23.81
N THR A 253 -5.91 -37.20 24.82
CA THR A 253 -7.00 -36.24 24.86
C THR A 253 -6.46 -34.81 24.90
N THR A 254 -6.85 -34.02 23.90
CA THR A 254 -6.58 -32.57 23.81
C THR A 254 -7.10 -31.89 25.08
N LYS A 255 -6.19 -31.41 25.93
CA LYS A 255 -6.56 -30.56 27.07
C LYS A 255 -6.92 -29.17 26.55
N ASN A 256 -8.04 -28.63 26.99
CA ASN A 256 -8.43 -27.25 26.66
C ASN A 256 -7.41 -26.26 27.22
N GLY A 257 -7.14 -25.19 26.47
CA GLY A 257 -6.28 -24.10 26.93
C GLY A 257 -6.96 -23.23 27.98
N SER A 258 -6.17 -22.40 28.68
CA SER A 258 -6.64 -21.48 29.72
C SER A 258 -7.31 -20.22 29.17
N GLY A 259 -7.33 -20.04 27.85
CA GLY A 259 -7.91 -18.87 27.20
C GLY A 259 -9.44 -18.86 27.17
N VAL A 260 -10.00 -17.80 26.57
CA VAL A 260 -11.46 -17.58 26.48
C VAL A 260 -12.00 -17.64 25.06
N TYR A 261 -11.13 -17.68 24.05
CA TYR A 261 -11.52 -17.68 22.63
C TYR A 261 -11.27 -19.04 21.99
N ASP A 262 -12.20 -19.48 21.13
CA ASP A 262 -11.94 -20.58 20.20
C ASP A 262 -11.46 -20.00 18.85
N PHE A 263 -10.27 -20.42 18.40
CA PHE A 263 -9.63 -19.92 17.18
C PHE A 263 -9.71 -20.94 16.05
N LEU A 264 -9.89 -20.45 14.82
CA LEU A 264 -9.77 -21.24 13.60
C LEU A 264 -8.88 -20.53 12.58
N VAL A 265 -7.81 -21.18 12.14
CA VAL A 265 -7.06 -20.77 10.93
C VAL A 265 -7.62 -21.54 9.75
N LEU A 266 -8.09 -20.82 8.73
CA LEU A 266 -8.76 -21.35 7.55
C LEU A 266 -8.04 -20.91 6.28
N GLY A 267 -7.76 -21.82 5.35
CA GLY A 267 -7.08 -21.40 4.12
C GLY A 267 -6.67 -22.51 3.16
N ASN A 268 -5.79 -22.13 2.24
CA ASN A 268 -5.17 -23.05 1.30
C ASN A 268 -3.79 -23.51 1.81
N SER A 269 -2.84 -23.78 0.91
CA SER A 269 -1.47 -24.15 1.29
C SER A 269 -0.78 -23.09 2.16
N PHE A 270 -1.16 -21.82 2.05
CA PHE A 270 -0.61 -20.74 2.88
C PHE A 270 -1.02 -20.88 4.34
N ALA A 271 -2.27 -21.22 4.64
CA ALA A 271 -2.71 -21.55 5.99
C ALA A 271 -2.01 -22.79 6.55
N CYS A 272 -1.75 -23.82 5.72
CA CYS A 272 -0.97 -24.98 6.19
C CYS A 272 0.45 -24.57 6.59
N ASN A 273 1.02 -23.63 5.86
CA ASN A 273 2.40 -23.19 5.98
C ASN A 273 2.66 -22.22 7.15
N GLN A 274 1.63 -21.47 7.55
CA GLN A 274 1.77 -20.33 8.46
C GLN A 274 0.81 -20.38 9.65
N GLY A 275 0.00 -21.44 9.75
CA GLY A 275 -0.96 -21.59 10.85
C GLY A 275 -0.29 -21.69 12.23
N ASP A 276 0.92 -22.24 12.30
CA ASP A 276 1.75 -22.29 13.51
C ASP A 276 2.19 -20.90 13.98
N LEU A 277 2.46 -19.96 13.07
CA LEU A 277 2.79 -18.57 13.41
C LEU A 277 1.62 -17.88 14.11
N VAL A 278 0.40 -18.10 13.61
CA VAL A 278 -0.82 -17.61 14.27
C VAL A 278 -1.02 -18.31 15.61
N TYR A 279 -0.83 -19.63 15.66
CA TYR A 279 -0.92 -20.36 16.93
C TYR A 279 0.07 -19.83 17.97
N ASN A 280 1.34 -19.63 17.61
CA ASN A 280 2.36 -19.10 18.53
C ASN A 280 1.99 -17.72 19.06
N ALA A 281 1.36 -16.89 18.22
CA ALA A 281 0.90 -15.57 18.59
C ALA A 281 -0.34 -15.57 19.50
N PHE A 282 -1.27 -16.51 19.30
CA PHE A 282 -2.61 -16.45 19.93
C PHE A 282 -2.92 -17.60 20.90
N ASN A 283 -2.02 -18.58 21.08
CA ASN A 283 -2.28 -19.76 21.91
C ASN A 283 -2.67 -19.44 23.36
N HIS A 284 -2.17 -18.35 23.93
CA HIS A 284 -2.43 -17.96 25.32
C HIS A 284 -3.83 -17.38 25.51
N PHE A 285 -4.45 -16.89 24.45
CA PHE A 285 -5.86 -16.47 24.42
C PHE A 285 -6.82 -17.63 24.10
N ALA A 286 -6.28 -18.77 23.67
CA ALA A 286 -7.05 -19.86 23.12
C ALA A 286 -7.56 -20.83 24.19
N ARG A 287 -8.86 -21.11 24.16
CA ARG A 287 -9.48 -22.28 24.79
C ARG A 287 -9.37 -23.49 23.87
N LYS A 288 -9.59 -23.28 22.57
CA LYS A 288 -9.36 -24.21 21.47
C LYS A 288 -8.67 -23.49 20.31
N PHE A 289 -7.84 -24.23 19.57
CA PHE A 289 -7.13 -23.68 18.42
C PHE A 289 -7.08 -24.74 17.32
N ASP A 290 -7.82 -24.52 16.25
CA ASP A 290 -7.94 -25.43 15.12
C ASP A 290 -7.37 -24.79 13.85
N ILE A 291 -6.82 -25.64 12.97
CA ILE A 291 -6.31 -25.26 11.66
C ILE A 291 -6.98 -26.17 10.63
N PHE A 292 -7.64 -25.57 9.64
CA PHE A 292 -8.14 -26.27 8.47
C PHE A 292 -7.52 -25.69 7.21
N CYS A 293 -6.77 -26.52 6.49
CA CYS A 293 -6.08 -26.08 5.29
C CYS A 293 -6.02 -27.16 4.22
N LEU A 294 -6.30 -26.81 2.97
CA LEU A 294 -6.16 -27.73 1.84
C LEU A 294 -5.47 -27.04 0.66
N SER A 295 -4.42 -27.68 0.14
CA SER A 295 -3.61 -27.10 -0.93
C SER A 295 -4.48 -26.81 -2.16
N ALA A 296 -4.32 -25.62 -2.73
CA ALA A 296 -5.06 -25.15 -3.90
C ALA A 296 -6.60 -25.11 -3.79
N CYS A 297 -7.17 -25.25 -2.59
CA CYS A 297 -8.59 -25.08 -2.33
C CYS A 297 -8.87 -23.64 -1.85
N GLU A 298 -9.56 -22.86 -2.68
CA GLU A 298 -9.89 -21.46 -2.43
C GLU A 298 -11.00 -21.33 -1.37
N VAL A 299 -10.81 -20.47 -0.37
CA VAL A 299 -11.78 -20.27 0.73
C VAL A 299 -12.80 -19.18 0.38
N MET A 300 -12.32 -18.02 -0.07
CA MET A 300 -13.17 -16.84 -0.31
C MET A 300 -13.75 -16.78 -1.73
N THR A 301 -13.31 -17.66 -2.61
CA THR A 301 -13.77 -17.70 -4.01
C THR A 301 -13.97 -19.14 -4.47
N PRO A 302 -14.76 -19.39 -5.52
CA PRO A 302 -14.86 -20.71 -6.09
C PRO A 302 -13.49 -21.19 -6.60
N THR A 303 -13.19 -22.46 -6.38
CA THR A 303 -11.98 -23.06 -6.96
C THR A 303 -12.26 -23.43 -8.42
N PHE A 304 -11.62 -22.75 -9.36
CA PHE A 304 -11.84 -22.95 -10.81
C PHE A 304 -10.91 -23.98 -11.46
N ARG A 305 -9.89 -24.43 -10.74
CA ARG A 305 -8.98 -25.49 -11.23
C ARG A 305 -9.40 -26.83 -10.64
N ASP A 306 -9.16 -27.92 -11.37
CA ASP A 306 -9.15 -29.30 -10.84
C ASP A 306 -8.07 -29.51 -9.74
N ALA A 307 -7.41 -28.44 -9.30
CA ALA A 307 -6.37 -28.45 -8.30
C ALA A 307 -6.90 -28.78 -6.89
N CYS A 308 -8.18 -28.48 -6.59
CA CYS A 308 -8.82 -28.93 -5.36
C CYS A 308 -9.69 -30.14 -5.65
N THR A 309 -9.27 -31.30 -5.16
CA THR A 309 -9.97 -32.58 -5.35
C THR A 309 -11.16 -32.77 -4.40
N PHE A 310 -11.37 -31.84 -3.46
CA PHE A 310 -12.40 -31.94 -2.42
C PHE A 310 -13.53 -30.94 -2.66
N LYS A 311 -14.77 -31.42 -2.56
CA LYS A 311 -15.94 -30.55 -2.50
C LYS A 311 -16.09 -30.05 -1.05
N LEU A 312 -15.68 -28.81 -0.81
CA LEU A 312 -15.64 -28.23 0.53
C LEU A 312 -16.81 -27.25 0.74
N ASN A 313 -17.38 -27.30 1.93
CA ASN A 313 -18.30 -26.28 2.42
C ASN A 313 -17.66 -25.62 3.64
N TYR A 314 -16.97 -24.50 3.42
CA TYR A 314 -16.28 -23.77 4.48
C TYR A 314 -17.23 -23.21 5.55
N THR A 315 -18.44 -22.82 5.16
CA THR A 315 -19.49 -22.38 6.09
C THR A 315 -19.84 -23.49 7.08
N HIS A 316 -20.03 -24.72 6.60
CA HIS A 316 -20.29 -25.88 7.46
C HIS A 316 -19.17 -26.13 8.48
N ILE A 317 -17.91 -25.92 8.09
CA ILE A 317 -16.76 -26.04 9.01
C ILE A 317 -16.89 -25.03 10.16
N VAL A 318 -17.20 -23.77 9.83
CA VAL A 318 -17.36 -22.70 10.82
C VAL A 318 -18.59 -22.93 11.70
N GLU A 319 -19.71 -23.39 11.12
CA GLU A 319 -20.94 -23.75 11.85
C GLU A 319 -20.73 -24.89 12.85
N GLU A 320 -19.94 -25.89 12.47
CA GLU A 320 -19.69 -27.05 13.32
C GLU A 320 -18.68 -26.74 14.44
N LEU A 321 -17.62 -25.99 14.13
CA LEU A 321 -16.57 -25.65 15.11
C LEU A 321 -16.96 -24.48 16.02
N LYS A 322 -17.82 -23.57 15.55
CA LYS A 322 -18.25 -22.35 16.24
C LYS A 322 -17.07 -21.53 16.84
N PRO A 323 -16.05 -21.19 16.05
CA PRO A 323 -14.93 -20.39 16.53
C PRO A 323 -15.40 -18.96 16.88
N ASP A 324 -14.76 -18.36 17.88
CA ASP A 324 -14.94 -16.94 18.18
C ASP A 324 -14.16 -16.06 17.19
N VAL A 325 -12.97 -16.51 16.78
CA VAL A 325 -12.06 -15.76 15.91
C VAL A 325 -11.59 -16.65 14.75
N VAL A 326 -11.69 -16.14 13.52
CA VAL A 326 -11.24 -16.82 12.31
C VAL A 326 -10.11 -16.05 11.65
N PHE A 327 -9.02 -16.73 11.31
CA PHE A 327 -7.96 -16.22 10.45
C PHE A 327 -8.08 -16.86 9.07
N ILE A 328 -8.27 -16.07 8.03
CA ILE A 328 -8.25 -16.51 6.65
C ILE A 328 -6.84 -16.30 6.11
N ILE A 329 -6.08 -17.36 5.89
CA ILE A 329 -4.74 -17.27 5.29
C ILE A 329 -4.77 -17.97 3.94
N CYS A 330 -4.96 -17.18 2.89
CA CYS A 330 -4.99 -17.70 1.53
C CYS A 330 -4.38 -16.73 0.53
N ARG A 331 -3.73 -17.30 -0.48
CA ARG A 331 -3.42 -16.59 -1.72
C ARG A 331 -4.30 -17.13 -2.82
N SER A 332 -5.18 -16.30 -3.36
CA SER A 332 -6.08 -16.75 -4.41
C SER A 332 -5.41 -16.75 -5.76
N VAL A 333 -5.51 -17.88 -6.46
CA VAL A 333 -5.00 -18.06 -7.82
C VAL A 333 -6.07 -17.65 -8.85
N SER A 334 -7.35 -17.80 -8.50
CA SER A 334 -8.49 -17.48 -9.37
C SER A 334 -8.69 -15.98 -9.56
N THR A 335 -8.27 -15.16 -8.59
CA THR A 335 -8.49 -13.69 -8.61
C THR A 335 -7.30 -12.88 -9.11
N THR A 336 -6.28 -13.51 -9.72
CA THR A 336 -5.11 -12.78 -10.24
C THR A 336 -5.38 -12.06 -11.56
N VAL A 337 -6.65 -11.77 -11.88
CA VAL A 337 -7.05 -11.02 -13.06
C VAL A 337 -6.79 -9.53 -12.82
N ALA A 338 -6.33 -8.82 -13.84
CA ALA A 338 -6.10 -7.38 -13.73
C ALA A 338 -7.42 -6.65 -13.41
N PHE A 339 -7.39 -5.79 -12.40
CA PHE A 339 -8.53 -4.95 -12.02
C PHE A 339 -8.79 -3.88 -13.08
N ASP A 340 -10.04 -3.74 -13.52
CA ASP A 340 -10.47 -2.68 -14.43
C ASP A 340 -10.69 -1.38 -13.67
N ALA A 341 -9.65 -0.56 -13.61
CA ALA A 341 -9.66 0.72 -12.90
C ALA A 341 -10.62 1.77 -13.52
N THR A 342 -11.24 1.49 -14.68
CA THR A 342 -12.26 2.38 -15.26
C THR A 342 -13.63 2.21 -14.62
N LYS A 343 -13.85 1.13 -13.86
CA LYS A 343 -15.12 0.81 -13.20
C LYS A 343 -15.00 0.87 -11.68
N PRO A 344 -16.09 1.18 -10.96
CA PRO A 344 -16.12 1.07 -9.51
C PRO A 344 -15.80 -0.36 -9.04
N ILE A 345 -15.05 -0.49 -7.94
CA ILE A 345 -14.74 -1.79 -7.34
C ILE A 345 -15.99 -2.58 -6.92
N THR A 346 -17.08 -1.87 -6.59
CA THR A 346 -18.37 -2.45 -6.25
C THR A 346 -19.02 -3.20 -7.41
N GLU A 347 -18.56 -3.01 -8.65
CA GLU A 347 -19.02 -3.76 -9.81
C GLU A 347 -18.16 -5.01 -10.08
N ASP A 348 -16.98 -5.11 -9.48
CA ASP A 348 -16.07 -6.23 -9.69
C ASP A 348 -16.67 -7.53 -9.17
N LYS A 349 -16.63 -8.56 -10.03
CA LYS A 349 -17.21 -9.87 -9.74
C LYS A 349 -16.53 -10.55 -8.55
N TRP A 350 -15.20 -10.51 -8.49
CA TRP A 350 -14.44 -11.20 -7.45
C TRP A 350 -14.58 -10.51 -6.11
N PHE A 351 -14.56 -9.17 -6.11
CA PHE A 351 -14.83 -8.37 -4.94
C PHE A 351 -16.19 -8.68 -4.33
N LYS A 352 -17.27 -8.74 -5.14
CA LYS A 352 -18.61 -9.12 -4.64
C LYS A 352 -18.63 -10.49 -3.98
N ILE A 353 -18.05 -11.49 -4.62
CA ILE A 353 -18.01 -12.87 -4.10
C ILE A 353 -17.26 -12.94 -2.76
N GLN A 354 -16.08 -12.31 -2.69
CA GLN A 354 -15.27 -12.27 -1.47
C GLN A 354 -15.99 -11.51 -0.34
N LEU A 355 -16.62 -10.39 -0.67
CA LEU A 355 -17.38 -9.57 0.29
C LEU A 355 -18.61 -10.30 0.82
N GLU A 356 -19.33 -11.02 -0.04
CA GLU A 356 -20.47 -11.85 0.35
C GLU A 356 -20.04 -12.94 1.34
N PHE A 357 -18.98 -13.68 1.02
CA PHE A 357 -18.44 -14.70 1.91
C PHE A 357 -17.95 -14.12 3.24
N LEU A 358 -17.26 -12.99 3.21
CA LEU A 358 -16.82 -12.30 4.42
C LEU A 358 -18.01 -11.88 5.29
N THR A 359 -19.05 -11.31 4.68
CA THR A 359 -20.28 -10.91 5.38
C THR A 359 -20.96 -12.10 6.05
N ILE A 360 -20.93 -13.28 5.41
CA ILE A 360 -21.45 -14.52 6.00
C ILE A 360 -20.60 -14.93 7.21
N LEU A 361 -19.28 -14.91 7.11
CA LEU A 361 -18.39 -15.23 8.23
C LEU A 361 -18.56 -14.28 9.41
N GLU A 362 -18.60 -12.97 9.18
CA GLU A 362 -18.77 -11.95 10.22
C GLU A 362 -20.09 -12.07 10.99
N ARG A 363 -21.11 -12.72 10.42
CA ARG A 363 -22.36 -13.04 11.12
C ARG A 363 -22.24 -14.27 12.03
N MET A 364 -21.31 -15.18 11.73
CA MET A 364 -21.14 -16.43 12.46
C MET A 364 -20.10 -16.34 13.58
N VAL A 365 -19.11 -15.44 13.45
CA VAL A 365 -17.97 -15.35 14.38
C VAL A 365 -17.81 -13.92 14.88
N LYS A 366 -17.18 -13.75 16.05
CA LYS A 366 -17.00 -12.43 16.66
C LYS A 366 -15.98 -11.59 15.91
N LYS A 367 -14.99 -12.23 15.27
CA LYS A 367 -13.94 -11.53 14.53
C LYS A 367 -13.39 -12.38 13.38
N VAL A 368 -13.19 -11.74 12.23
CA VAL A 368 -12.49 -12.31 11.08
C VAL A 368 -11.23 -11.48 10.80
N TRP A 369 -10.12 -12.17 10.57
CA TRP A 369 -8.85 -11.62 10.09
C TRP A 369 -8.54 -12.22 8.73
N ILE A 370 -8.04 -11.43 7.78
CA ILE A 370 -7.72 -11.84 6.40
C ILE A 370 -6.29 -11.43 6.10
#